data_AF-J3CZF8-F1
#
_entry.id   AF-J3CZF8-F1
#
_cell.length_a   1.000
_cell.length_b   1.000
_cell.length_c   1.000
_cell.angle_alpha   90.00
_cell.angle_beta   90.00
_cell.angle_gamma   90.00
#
_symmetry.space_group_name_H-M   'P 1'
#
loop_
_entity.id
_entity.type
_entity.pdbx_description
1 polymer ?
#
loop_
_entity_poly.entity_id
_entity_poly.type
_entity_poly.pdbx_seq_one_letter_code
_entity_poly.pdbx_strand_id
1 'polypeptide(L)'
;MARTMTIDLGDELREFVESLVESGDYRTQSEVVRDSLRLLREKQAESKLENLKKLIQQGLDSGVAEDWDGETFLKKMRARVGIDEENDTGNAGS
;
A
#
# COMPACT_ATOMS: atom_id res chain seq x y z
N MET A 1 20.50 -18.27 -14.96
CA MET A 1 20.62 -19.26 -13.87
C MET A 1 19.31 -19.29 -13.11
N ALA A 2 18.75 -20.46 -12.83
CA ALA A 2 17.58 -20.57 -11.95
C ALA A 2 18.00 -20.10 -10.54
N ARG A 3 17.28 -19.14 -9.96
CA ARG A 3 17.51 -18.70 -8.58
C ARG A 3 16.68 -19.59 -7.66
N THR A 4 17.35 -20.33 -6.79
CA THR A 4 16.71 -21.10 -5.72
C THR A 4 16.51 -20.20 -4.51
N MET A 5 15.32 -20.25 -3.92
CA MET A 5 14.98 -19.56 -2.68
C MET A 5 14.51 -20.60 -1.67
N THR A 6 15.16 -20.62 -0.51
CA THR A 6 14.75 -21.48 0.61
C THR A 6 13.77 -20.70 1.48
N ILE A 7 12.62 -21.30 1.77
CA ILE A 7 11.56 -20.73 2.59
C ILE A 7 11.11 -21.77 3.62
N ASP A 8 10.77 -21.31 4.82
CA ASP A 8 10.08 -22.13 5.81
C ASP A 8 8.58 -21.80 5.76
N LEU A 9 7.76 -22.83 5.62
CA LEU A 9 6.31 -22.72 5.46
C LEU A 9 5.55 -23.04 6.75
N GLY A 10 6.23 -23.61 7.77
CA GLY A 10 5.55 -24.25 8.89
C GLY A 10 4.83 -25.54 8.48
N ASP A 11 4.27 -26.24 9.46
CA ASP A 11 3.76 -27.61 9.26
C ASP A 11 2.43 -27.65 8.48
N GLU A 12 1.48 -26.76 8.81
CA GLU A 12 0.16 -26.71 8.16
C GLU A 12 0.25 -26.47 6.65
N LEU A 13 1.04 -25.47 6.23
CA LEU A 13 1.22 -25.18 4.80
C LEU A 13 2.05 -26.24 4.09
N ARG A 14 2.95 -26.93 4.79
CA ARG A 14 3.72 -28.04 4.23
C ARG A 14 2.80 -29.21 3.90
N GLU A 15 1.96 -29.63 4.85
CA GLU A 15 0.96 -30.70 4.66
C GLU A 15 -0.01 -30.35 3.53
N PHE A 16 -0.47 -29.09 3.47
CA PHE A 16 -1.32 -28.63 2.38
C PHE A 16 -0.63 -28.74 1.01
N VAL A 17 0.60 -28.25 0.89
CA VAL A 17 1.37 -28.32 -0.37
C VAL A 17 1.64 -29.78 -0.77
N GLU A 18 1.95 -30.65 0.18
CA GLU A 18 2.15 -32.08 -0.07
C GLU A 18 0.87 -32.74 -0.59
N SER A 19 -0.29 -32.46 0.04
CA SER A 19 -1.59 -32.98 -0.40
C SER A 19 -1.93 -32.60 -1.85
N LEU A 20 -1.56 -31.38 -2.27
CA LEU A 20 -1.78 -30.90 -3.64
C LEU A 20 -0.87 -31.62 -4.66
N VAL A 21 0.35 -31.95 -4.28
CA VAL A 21 1.24 -32.74 -5.14
C VAL A 21 0.80 -34.20 -5.20
N GLU A 22 0.38 -34.78 -4.08
CA GLU A 22 -0.13 -36.16 -4.00
C GLU A 22 -1.41 -36.37 -4.81
N SER A 23 -2.29 -35.35 -4.85
CA SER A 23 -3.50 -35.38 -5.67
C SER A 23 -3.22 -35.47 -7.18
N GLY A 24 -2.01 -35.10 -7.61
CA GLY A 24 -1.60 -35.02 -9.01
C GLY A 24 -1.92 -33.69 -9.70
N ASP A 25 -2.56 -32.75 -9.01
CA ASP A 25 -2.86 -31.40 -9.54
C ASP A 25 -1.57 -30.61 -9.84
N TYR A 26 -0.49 -30.88 -9.10
CA TYR A 26 0.81 -30.26 -9.28
C TYR A 26 1.93 -31.31 -9.30
N ARG A 27 2.97 -31.10 -10.12
CA ARG A 27 4.10 -32.06 -10.21
C ARG A 27 5.16 -31.83 -9.14
N THR A 28 5.27 -30.61 -8.62
CA THR A 28 6.29 -30.23 -7.63
C THR A 28 5.76 -29.19 -6.66
N GLN A 29 6.29 -29.20 -5.42
CA GLN A 29 6.02 -28.16 -4.43
C GLN A 29 6.35 -26.75 -4.95
N SER A 30 7.41 -26.63 -5.76
CA SER A 30 7.80 -25.36 -6.39
C SER A 30 6.77 -24.83 -7.38
N GLU A 31 5.96 -25.68 -8.01
CA GLU A 31 4.85 -25.24 -8.87
C GLU A 31 3.72 -24.67 -8.02
N VAL A 32 3.34 -25.36 -6.94
CA VAL A 32 2.30 -24.91 -5.99
C VAL A 32 2.62 -23.52 -5.43
N VAL A 33 3.87 -23.31 -4.97
CA VAL A 33 4.30 -22.02 -4.41
C VAL A 33 4.26 -20.91 -5.47
N ARG A 34 4.70 -21.20 -6.70
CA ARG A 34 4.67 -20.21 -7.79
C ARG A 34 3.25 -19.79 -8.14
N ASP A 35 2.34 -20.75 -8.19
CA ASP A 35 0.93 -20.49 -8.54
C ASP A 35 0.22 -19.71 -7.42
N SER A 36 0.44 -20.12 -6.17
CA SER A 36 -0.04 -19.41 -4.97
C SER A 36 0.42 -17.95 -4.93
N LEU A 37 1.70 -17.68 -5.23
CA LEU A 37 2.23 -16.31 -5.27
C LEU A 37 1.67 -15.49 -6.44
N ARG A 38 1.38 -16.12 -7.58
CA ARG A 38 0.73 -15.45 -8.70
C ARG A 38 -0.69 -15.02 -8.33
N LEU A 39 -1.45 -15.93 -7.72
CA LEU A 39 -2.79 -15.64 -7.22
C LEU A 39 -2.79 -14.53 -6.16
N LEU A 40 -1.83 -14.56 -5.23
CA LEU A 40 -1.67 -13.50 -4.23
C LEU A 40 -1.42 -12.14 -4.89
N ARG A 41 -0.56 -12.10 -5.91
CA ARG A 41 -0.25 -10.87 -6.65
C ARG A 41 -1.49 -10.31 -7.36
N GLU A 42 -2.29 -11.19 -7.95
CA GLU A 42 -3.54 -10.81 -8.64
C GLU A 42 -4.55 -10.23 -7.64
N LYS A 43 -4.80 -10.92 -6.52
CA LYS A 43 -5.67 -10.41 -5.44
C LYS A 43 -5.20 -9.06 -4.91
N GLN A 44 -3.89 -8.86 -4.73
CA GLN A 44 -3.35 -7.57 -4.31
C GLN A 44 -3.54 -6.47 -5.36
N ALA A 45 -3.45 -6.80 -6.66
CA ALA A 45 -3.70 -5.84 -7.73
C ALA A 45 -5.18 -5.42 -7.78
N GLU A 46 -6.09 -6.38 -7.66
CA GLU A 46 -7.54 -6.14 -7.60
C GLU A 46 -7.92 -5.28 -6.39
N SER A 47 -7.40 -5.63 -5.21
CA SER A 47 -7.66 -4.89 -3.97
C SER A 47 -7.18 -3.43 -4.05
N LYS A 48 -6.03 -3.17 -4.69
CA LYS A 48 -5.54 -1.80 -4.90
C LYS A 48 -6.47 -0.98 -5.80
N LEU A 49 -6.98 -1.60 -6.87
CA LEU A 49 -7.93 -0.94 -7.76
C LEU A 49 -9.25 -0.64 -7.06
N GLU A 50 -9.76 -1.60 -6.28
CA GLU A 50 -10.98 -1.41 -5.49
C GLU A 50 -10.81 -0.30 -4.46
N ASN A 51 -9.68 -0.28 -3.75
CA ASN A 51 -9.37 0.76 -2.78
C ASN A 51 -9.26 2.14 -3.46
N LEU A 52 -8.63 2.23 -4.63
CA LEU A 52 -8.57 3.47 -5.41
C LEU A 52 -9.97 3.94 -5.80
N LYS A 53 -10.82 3.05 -6.32
CA LYS A 53 -12.22 3.37 -6.66
C LYS A 53 -12.98 3.89 -5.45
N LYS A 54 -12.79 3.25 -4.28
CA LYS A 54 -13.40 3.67 -3.02
C LYS A 54 -12.96 5.07 -2.60
N LEU A 55 -11.66 5.39 -2.69
CA LEU A 55 -11.13 6.71 -2.36
C LEU A 55 -11.65 7.79 -3.31
N ILE A 56 -11.76 7.49 -4.61
CA ILE A 56 -12.36 8.40 -5.59
C ILE A 56 -13.82 8.66 -5.24
N GLN A 57 -14.60 7.61 -4.95
CA GLN A 57 -16.00 7.77 -4.57
C GLN A 57 -16.16 8.58 -3.29
N GLN A 58 -15.34 8.33 -2.27
CA GLN A 58 -15.31 9.14 -1.05
C GLN A 58 -15.01 10.61 -1.34
N GLY A 59 -14.11 10.89 -2.28
CA GLY A 59 -13.84 12.25 -2.74
C GLY A 59 -15.04 12.89 -3.44
N LEU A 60 -15.72 12.15 -4.33
CA LEU A 60 -16.93 12.63 -5.02
C LEU A 60 -18.09 12.87 -4.05
N ASP A 61 -18.23 12.02 -3.04
CA ASP A 61 -19.26 12.11 -2.01
C ASP A 61 -18.93 13.18 -0.94
N SER A 62 -17.70 13.71 -0.92
CA SER A 62 -17.25 14.68 0.09
C SER A 62 -17.84 16.08 -0.08
N GLY A 63 -18.56 16.33 -1.19
CA GLY A 63 -19.24 17.58 -1.46
C GLY A 63 -18.67 18.31 -2.68
N VAL A 64 -19.08 19.56 -2.86
CA VAL A 64 -18.62 20.39 -3.97
C VAL A 64 -17.18 20.81 -3.72
N ALA A 65 -16.32 20.66 -4.72
CA ALA A 65 -14.95 21.16 -4.65
C ALA A 65 -14.95 22.68 -4.49
N GLU A 66 -14.26 23.16 -3.46
CA GLU A 66 -14.05 24.59 -3.20
C GLU A 66 -12.74 25.06 -3.85
N ASP A 67 -12.63 26.37 -4.09
CA ASP A 67 -11.39 26.98 -4.58
C ASP A 67 -10.24 26.70 -3.60
N TRP A 68 -9.14 26.16 -4.12
CA TRP A 68 -7.99 25.75 -3.32
C TRP A 68 -6.84 26.75 -3.43
N ASP A 69 -6.49 27.37 -2.30
CA ASP A 69 -5.28 28.17 -2.15
C ASP A 69 -4.26 27.46 -1.24
N GLY A 70 -3.12 27.10 -1.83
CA GLY A 70 -2.05 26.38 -1.15
C GLY A 70 -1.39 27.17 -0.03
N GLU A 71 -1.27 28.50 -0.17
CA GLU A 71 -0.61 29.35 0.83
C GLU A 71 -1.47 29.45 2.10
N THR A 72 -2.77 29.72 1.94
CA THR A 72 -3.73 29.70 3.05
C THR A 72 -3.81 28.32 3.72
N PHE A 73 -3.77 27.23 2.95
CA PHE A 73 -3.75 25.88 3.51
C PHE A 73 -2.51 25.63 4.38
N LEU A 74 -1.32 25.95 3.88
CA LEU A 74 -0.07 25.76 4.60
C LEU A 74 -0.01 26.61 5.87
N LYS A 75 -0.47 27.87 5.81
CA LYS A 75 -0.56 28.74 6.98
C LYS A 75 -1.47 28.14 8.07
N LYS A 76 -2.65 27.62 7.69
CA LYS A 76 -3.57 26.93 8.61
C LYS A 76 -2.95 25.67 9.21
N MET A 77 -2.24 24.87 8.41
CA MET A 77 -1.60 23.64 8.89
C MET A 77 -0.43 23.92 9.84
N ARG A 78 0.40 24.92 9.56
CA ARG A 78 1.51 25.34 10.45
C ARG A 78 1.00 25.83 11.80
N ALA A 79 -0.04 26.66 11.79
CA ALA A 79 -0.72 27.11 13.02
C ALA A 79 -1.33 25.93 13.82
N ARG A 80 -1.88 24.92 13.13
CA ARG A 80 -2.43 23.72 13.78
C ARG A 80 -1.37 22.82 14.41
N VAL A 81 -0.16 22.79 13.84
CA VAL A 81 0.97 21.98 14.31
C VAL A 81 1.86 22.76 15.30
N GLY A 82 1.58 24.05 15.54
CA GLY A 82 2.32 24.88 16.50
C GLY A 82 3.68 25.35 15.99
N ILE A 83 3.87 25.39 14.66
CA ILE A 83 5.04 25.99 14.03
C ILE A 83 4.67 27.44 13.71
N ASP A 84 4.80 28.30 14.72
CA ASP A 84 4.72 29.73 14.49
C ASP A 84 6.00 30.16 13.74
N GLU A 85 5.83 30.88 12.63
CA GLU A 85 6.95 31.62 12.03
C GLU A 85 7.38 32.67 13.05
N GLU A 86 8.41 32.35 13.82
CA GLU A 86 9.21 33.32 14.54
C GLU A 86 9.70 34.33 13.49
N ASN A 87 9.09 35.51 13.47
CA ASN A 87 9.47 36.61 12.59
C ASN A 87 10.94 36.93 12.86
N ASP A 88 11.82 36.48 11.96
CA ASP A 88 13.15 37.06 11.77
C ASP A 88 12.96 38.49 11.22
N THR A 89 12.61 39.42 12.11
CA THR A 89 12.91 40.85 11.89
C THR A 89 14.33 41.12 12.36
N GLY A 90 15.29 40.52 11.67
CA GLY A 90 16.65 41.01 11.62
C GLY A 90 16.72 42.32 10.81
N ASN A 91 16.93 43.42 11.52
CA ASN A 91 17.67 44.62 11.11
C ASN A 91 17.01 45.64 10.14
N ALA A 92 16.63 46.82 10.68
CA ALA A 92 17.07 48.12 10.15
C ALA A 92 16.77 49.28 11.13
N GLY A 93 17.82 49.86 11.71
CA GLY A 93 17.86 51.30 12.02
C GLY A 93 17.55 51.73 13.45
N SER A 94 18.61 51.87 14.26
CA SER A 94 18.92 53.09 15.04
C SER A 94 20.40 53.05 15.45
#